data_AF-A0A9D2BA08-F1
#
_entry.id   AF-A0A9D2BA08-F1
#
_cell.length_a   1.000
_cell.length_b   1.000
_cell.length_c   1.000
_cell.angle_alpha   90.00
_cell.angle_beta   90.00
_cell.angle_gamma   90.00
#
_symmetry.space_group_name_H-M   'P 1'
#
loop_
_entity.id
_entity.type
_entity.pdbx_description
1 polymer ?
#
loop_
_entity_poly.entity_id
_entity_poly.type
_entity_poly.pdbx_seq_one_letter_code
_entity_poly.pdbx_strand_id
1 'polypeptide(L)'
;MLEISGIMWPAILCGFCGLIGVVLLTFGIIGVVFRKENFFKVITGISIVFLLVPVSCGILFSWSFYQDLRGGYAWEQEDADYAKKYPVNWKFGNECDYGGNVEKLKELVKEYPNDINEKNEQGYTILDQLITGESYNPENLEILLDAGAKRSEMSLDTDGGSLFCVILYQSWVDDPEEIEKQYQCIQVLLDHGEDVNQKEKAYQNATPLMAASGYFDQEDESYVREDQKADPWTPSKKIIQCLLDAGADPKIKDDAGRTAQDYYDLNIKFQK
;
A
#
# COMPACT_ATOMS: atom_id res chain seq x y z
N MET A 1 29.10 -3.41 -10.06
CA MET A 1 30.15 -3.25 -9.05
C MET A 1 30.59 -1.80 -9.05
N LEU A 2 30.12 -1.01 -8.09
CA LEU A 2 30.56 0.37 -7.91
C LEU A 2 30.99 0.55 -6.45
N GLU A 3 32.25 0.90 -6.30
CA GLU A 3 32.97 1.10 -5.05
C GLU A 3 32.52 2.38 -4.35
N ILE A 4 32.32 2.27 -3.04
CA ILE A 4 32.11 3.38 -2.13
C ILE A 4 33.50 3.92 -1.74
N SER A 5 33.79 5.19 -2.03
CA SER A 5 34.81 5.91 -1.25
C SER A 5 34.55 7.41 -1.18
N GLY A 6 34.33 7.85 0.07
CA GLY A 6 34.86 9.08 0.67
C GLY A 6 34.49 10.43 0.04
N ILE A 7 33.75 11.24 0.80
CA ILE A 7 34.06 12.63 1.21
C ILE A 7 32.73 13.31 1.54
N MET A 8 32.34 13.33 2.82
CA MET A 8 31.44 14.37 3.33
C MET A 8 31.48 14.45 4.87
N TRP A 9 32.65 14.73 5.44
CA TRP A 9 32.81 14.96 6.90
C TRP A 9 33.66 16.20 7.24
N PRO A 10 33.28 17.43 6.83
CA PRO A 10 33.73 18.62 7.57
C PRO A 10 32.64 19.62 7.99
N ALA A 11 31.38 19.51 7.54
CA ALA A 11 30.38 20.56 7.80
C ALA A 11 29.77 20.54 9.22
N ILE A 12 29.84 19.41 9.94
CA ILE A 12 29.25 19.26 11.28
C ILE A 12 30.14 19.85 12.40
N LEU A 13 31.43 20.08 12.12
CA LEU A 13 32.39 20.59 13.11
C LEU A 13 32.41 22.13 13.23
N CYS A 14 31.79 22.88 12.32
CA CYS A 14 31.85 24.34 12.35
C CYS A 14 30.76 24.99 13.22
N GLY A 15 29.62 24.31 13.45
CA GLY A 15 28.52 24.80 14.29
C GLY A 15 28.76 24.66 15.81
N PHE A 16 29.59 23.70 16.23
CA PHE A 16 29.85 23.43 17.64
C PHE A 16 30.89 24.37 18.28
N CYS A 17 31.79 24.98 17.49
CA CYS A 17 32.81 25.89 18.00
C CYS A 17 32.26 27.28 18.38
N GLY A 18 31.20 27.74 17.71
CA GLY A 18 30.58 29.06 17.97
C GLY A 18 29.82 29.15 19.30
N LEU A 19 29.17 28.06 19.72
CA LEU A 19 28.36 28.03 20.95
C LEU A 19 29.20 27.86 22.22
N ILE A 20 30.32 27.13 22.15
CA ILE A 20 31.26 26.97 23.27
C ILE A 20 31.97 28.30 23.59
N GLY A 21 32.28 29.12 22.58
CA GLY A 21 32.92 30.42 22.75
C GLY A 21 32.05 31.45 23.49
N VAL A 22 30.73 31.46 23.27
CA VAL A 22 29.80 32.40 23.93
C VAL A 22 29.52 32.01 25.38
N VAL A 23 29.51 30.71 25.69
CA VAL A 23 29.28 30.19 27.04
C VAL A 23 30.48 30.48 27.97
N LEU A 24 31.72 30.40 27.47
CA LEU A 24 32.91 30.65 28.30
C LEU A 24 33.10 32.14 28.66
N LEU A 25 32.61 33.07 27.84
CA LEU A 25 32.71 34.51 28.11
C LEU A 25 31.72 35.01 29.19
N THR A 26 30.57 34.35 29.36
CA THR A 26 29.59 34.74 30.38
C THR A 26 29.93 34.18 31.77
N PHE A 27 30.55 32.99 31.86
CA PHE A 27 31.01 32.42 33.13
C PHE A 27 32.26 33.12 33.71
N GLY A 28 33.09 33.76 32.86
CA GLY A 28 34.25 34.54 33.31
C GLY A 28 33.91 35.83 34.06
N ILE A 29 32.73 36.43 33.79
CA ILE A 29 32.32 37.71 34.41
C ILE A 29 31.59 37.49 35.75
N ILE A 30 30.87 36.38 35.89
CA ILE A 30 30.08 36.08 37.11
C ILE A 30 30.97 35.55 38.27
N GLY A 31 32.14 34.96 37.95
CA GLY A 31 33.10 34.46 38.95
C GLY A 31 33.81 35.53 39.79
N VAL A 32 33.69 36.82 39.45
CA VAL A 32 34.35 37.91 40.19
C VAL A 32 33.47 38.47 41.34
N VAL A 33 32.17 38.14 41.39
CA VAL A 33 31.22 38.85 42.28
C VAL A 33 30.71 38.04 43.48
N PHE A 34 30.84 36.70 43.53
CA PHE A 34 30.26 35.90 44.64
C PHE A 34 31.28 35.09 45.45
N ARG A 35 31.35 35.39 46.76
CA ARG A 35 32.17 34.67 47.76
C ARG A 35 31.75 33.19 47.88
N LYS A 36 32.78 32.34 47.96
CA LYS A 36 32.82 30.96 48.50
C LYS A 36 31.82 30.83 49.67
N GLU A 37 30.68 30.18 49.52
CA GLU A 37 30.51 28.79 49.99
C GLU A 37 29.26 28.10 49.37
N ASN A 38 28.41 28.83 48.64
CA ASN A 38 27.23 28.26 47.95
C ASN A 38 27.44 28.01 46.44
N PHE A 39 28.62 28.36 45.91
CA PHE A 39 28.93 28.31 44.47
C PHE A 39 29.00 26.86 43.93
N PHE A 40 29.51 25.91 44.72
CA PHE A 40 29.73 24.53 44.26
C PHE A 40 28.43 23.74 44.06
N LYS A 41 27.40 23.99 44.90
CA LYS A 41 26.10 23.30 44.81
C LYS A 41 25.23 23.83 43.66
N VAL A 42 25.33 25.12 43.35
CA VAL A 42 24.63 25.71 42.19
C VAL A 42 25.27 25.25 40.87
N ILE A 43 26.61 25.17 40.81
CA ILE A 43 27.31 24.70 39.61
C ILE A 43 27.03 23.21 39.33
N THR A 44 27.02 22.35 40.34
CA THR A 44 26.72 20.93 40.13
C THR A 44 25.26 20.69 39.70
N GLY A 45 24.30 21.48 40.19
CA GLY A 45 22.91 21.43 39.74
C GLY A 45 22.69 21.96 38.33
N ILE A 46 23.33 23.08 37.95
CA ILE A 46 23.20 23.68 36.62
C ILE A 46 23.95 22.87 35.56
N SER A 47 25.10 22.28 35.88
CA SER A 47 25.87 21.45 34.94
C SER A 47 25.14 20.16 34.52
N ILE A 48 24.32 19.57 35.39
CA ILE A 48 23.53 18.37 35.04
C ILE A 48 22.36 18.75 34.13
N VAL A 49 21.72 19.90 34.35
CA VAL A 49 20.65 20.40 33.47
C VAL A 49 21.22 20.80 32.10
N PHE A 50 22.41 21.41 32.04
CA PHE A 50 23.06 21.78 30.78
C PHE A 50 23.73 20.63 30.03
N LEU A 51 23.92 19.45 30.63
CA LEU A 51 24.37 18.25 29.91
C LEU A 51 23.20 17.42 29.36
N LEU A 52 22.00 17.52 29.95
CA LEU A 52 20.82 16.77 29.50
C LEU A 52 19.99 17.50 28.43
N VAL A 53 20.01 18.84 28.41
CA VAL A 53 19.28 19.64 27.42
C VAL A 53 19.90 19.59 26.00
N PRO A 54 21.24 19.59 25.79
CA PRO A 54 21.81 19.47 24.45
C PRO A 54 21.72 18.06 23.87
N VAL A 55 21.68 17.02 24.71
CA VAL A 55 21.51 15.63 24.25
C VAL A 55 20.07 15.39 23.78
N SER A 56 19.09 15.96 24.47
CA SER A 56 17.68 15.87 24.06
C SER A 56 17.37 16.75 22.83
N CYS A 57 17.91 17.98 22.75
CA CYS A 57 17.75 18.81 21.55
C CYS A 57 18.58 18.31 20.36
N GLY A 58 19.76 17.72 20.58
CA GLY A 58 20.59 17.12 19.51
C GLY A 58 19.98 15.85 18.92
N ILE A 59 19.22 15.08 19.71
CA ILE A 59 18.47 13.92 19.22
C ILE A 59 17.22 14.37 18.45
N LEU A 60 16.53 15.44 18.86
CA LEU A 60 15.37 15.98 18.14
C LEU A 60 15.75 16.73 16.85
N PHE A 61 16.86 17.49 16.85
CA PHE A 61 17.39 18.08 15.61
C PHE A 61 18.05 17.04 14.72
N SER A 62 18.65 15.99 15.28
CA SER A 62 19.09 14.84 14.48
C SER A 62 17.88 14.20 13.82
N TRP A 63 16.81 13.83 14.54
CA TRP A 63 15.65 13.15 13.93
C TRP A 63 14.89 14.01 12.94
N SER A 64 14.71 15.31 13.20
CA SER A 64 14.08 16.26 12.28
C SER A 64 14.95 16.50 11.03
N PHE A 65 16.28 16.63 11.19
CA PHE A 65 17.23 16.78 10.07
C PHE A 65 17.55 15.45 9.37
N TYR A 66 17.36 14.30 10.03
CA TYR A 66 17.44 12.95 9.44
C TYR A 66 16.18 12.62 8.65
N GLN A 67 15.01 13.10 9.09
CA GLN A 67 13.78 13.07 8.29
C GLN A 67 13.91 14.01 7.08
N ASP A 68 14.58 15.16 7.22
CA ASP A 68 14.81 16.09 6.09
C ASP A 68 15.86 15.55 5.09
N LEU A 69 16.92 14.89 5.55
CA LEU A 69 17.99 14.35 4.67
C LEU A 69 17.72 12.95 4.10
N ARG A 70 16.77 12.19 4.65
CA ARG A 70 16.39 10.86 4.13
C ARG A 70 14.92 10.75 3.69
N GLY A 71 14.12 11.79 3.93
CA GLY A 71 12.69 11.85 3.63
C GLY A 71 12.28 12.91 2.60
N GLY A 72 13.21 13.71 2.10
CA GLY A 72 13.00 14.60 0.95
C GLY A 72 13.95 14.23 -0.19
N TYR A 73 13.39 14.01 -1.38
CA TYR A 73 14.08 14.01 -2.68
C TYR A 73 14.92 12.77 -3.07
N ALA A 74 14.24 11.64 -3.28
CA ALA A 74 14.56 10.74 -4.40
C ALA A 74 13.33 10.51 -5.29
N TRP A 75 12.14 10.37 -4.68
CA TRP A 75 10.85 10.23 -5.36
C TRP A 75 10.37 11.51 -6.05
N GLU A 76 10.69 12.72 -5.58
CA GLU A 76 10.15 13.94 -6.23
C GLU A 76 10.73 14.21 -7.64
N GLN A 77 11.97 13.76 -7.92
CA GLN A 77 12.51 13.78 -9.29
C GLN A 77 12.00 12.60 -10.11
N GLU A 78 11.89 11.42 -9.48
CA GLU A 78 11.33 10.21 -10.10
C GLU A 78 9.87 10.43 -10.51
N ASP A 79 9.09 11.12 -9.68
CA ASP A 79 7.71 11.53 -9.95
C ASP A 79 7.62 12.55 -11.08
N ALA A 80 8.57 13.48 -11.19
CA ALA A 80 8.58 14.46 -12.28
C ALA A 80 8.92 13.82 -13.64
N ASP A 81 9.91 12.93 -13.68
CA ASP A 81 10.27 12.19 -14.88
C ASP A 81 9.18 11.16 -15.24
N TYR A 82 8.59 10.50 -14.24
CA TYR A 82 7.47 9.58 -14.42
C TYR A 82 6.22 10.33 -14.90
N ALA A 83 5.85 11.47 -14.30
CA ALA A 83 4.72 12.29 -14.76
C ALA A 83 4.89 12.75 -16.20
N LYS A 84 6.13 13.04 -16.61
CA LYS A 84 6.45 13.40 -17.99
C LYS A 84 6.35 12.20 -18.94
N LYS A 85 6.70 11.01 -18.47
CA LYS A 85 6.75 9.78 -19.27
C LYS A 85 5.40 9.07 -19.38
N TYR A 86 4.63 9.03 -18.29
CA TYR A 86 3.31 8.38 -18.17
C TYR A 86 2.31 9.32 -17.48
N PRO A 87 1.91 10.41 -18.16
CA PRO A 87 1.09 11.45 -17.55
C PRO A 87 -0.23 10.92 -17.01
N VAL A 88 -0.93 10.05 -17.76
CA VAL A 88 -2.22 9.49 -17.34
C VAL A 88 -2.10 8.59 -16.11
N ASN A 89 -1.08 7.71 -16.06
CA ASN A 89 -0.85 6.82 -14.92
C ASN A 89 -0.44 7.61 -13.68
N TRP A 90 0.43 8.62 -13.84
CA TRP A 90 0.84 9.48 -12.73
C TRP A 90 -0.33 10.26 -12.15
N LYS A 91 -1.15 10.88 -13.01
CA LYS A 91 -2.34 11.61 -12.56
C LYS A 91 -3.36 10.68 -11.94
N PHE A 92 -3.52 9.45 -12.44
CA PHE A 92 -4.39 8.46 -11.82
C PHE A 92 -3.94 8.15 -10.38
N GLY A 93 -2.68 7.77 -10.18
CA GLY A 93 -2.16 7.47 -8.84
C GLY A 93 -2.25 8.65 -7.87
N ASN A 94 -1.85 9.86 -8.32
CA ASN A 94 -1.69 11.02 -7.45
C ASN A 94 -2.93 11.91 -7.32
N GLU A 95 -3.72 12.08 -8.38
CA GLU A 95 -4.88 12.98 -8.40
C GLU A 95 -6.19 12.22 -8.15
N CYS A 96 -6.27 10.92 -8.50
CA CYS A 96 -7.45 10.10 -8.23
C CYS A 96 -7.43 9.39 -6.87
N ASP A 97 -6.44 9.64 -6.00
CA ASP A 97 -6.30 9.01 -4.68
C ASP A 97 -6.41 7.47 -4.75
N TYR A 98 -5.60 6.86 -5.62
CA TYR A 98 -5.63 5.42 -5.95
C TYR A 98 -7.03 4.88 -6.34
N GLY A 99 -7.91 5.72 -6.86
CA GLY A 99 -9.29 5.34 -7.21
C GLY A 99 -10.34 5.79 -6.19
N GLY A 100 -10.00 6.62 -5.21
CA GLY A 100 -10.98 7.27 -4.32
C GLY A 100 -11.70 8.48 -4.93
N ASN A 101 -11.12 9.14 -5.93
CA ASN A 101 -11.63 10.41 -6.47
C ASN A 101 -12.22 10.27 -7.88
N VAL A 102 -13.55 10.07 -7.89
CA VAL A 102 -14.37 9.85 -9.08
C VAL A 102 -14.37 11.02 -10.05
N GLU A 103 -14.60 12.23 -9.55
CA GLU A 103 -14.70 13.41 -10.41
C GLU A 103 -13.38 13.66 -11.14
N LYS A 104 -12.26 13.39 -10.47
CA LYS A 104 -10.97 13.53 -11.10
C LYS A 104 -10.75 12.49 -12.19
N LEU A 105 -11.18 11.26 -11.97
CA LEU A 105 -11.09 10.22 -12.98
C LEU A 105 -11.89 10.57 -14.24
N LYS A 106 -13.11 11.11 -14.08
CA LYS A 106 -13.93 11.59 -15.20
C LYS A 106 -13.23 12.68 -16.02
N GLU A 107 -12.46 13.56 -15.38
CA GLU A 107 -11.64 14.55 -16.08
C GLU A 107 -10.50 13.89 -16.85
N LEU A 108 -9.77 12.96 -16.22
CA LEU A 108 -8.62 12.29 -16.83
C LEU A 108 -9.03 11.46 -18.06
N VAL A 109 -10.12 10.70 -17.97
CA VAL A 109 -10.66 9.93 -19.11
C VAL A 109 -11.00 10.84 -20.31
N LYS A 110 -11.48 12.06 -20.05
CA LYS A 110 -11.79 13.05 -21.10
C LYS A 110 -10.54 13.71 -21.67
N GLU A 111 -9.54 13.99 -20.83
CA GLU A 111 -8.29 14.63 -21.23
C GLU A 111 -7.39 13.65 -22.01
N TYR A 112 -7.39 12.38 -21.62
CA TYR A 112 -6.51 11.33 -22.15
C TYR A 112 -7.26 10.09 -22.66
N PRO A 113 -8.22 10.22 -23.60
CA PRO A 113 -9.06 9.10 -24.04
C PRO A 113 -8.28 7.99 -24.76
N ASN A 114 -7.13 8.32 -25.37
CA ASN A 114 -6.30 7.34 -26.09
C ASN A 114 -5.25 6.67 -25.20
N ASP A 115 -5.00 7.22 -24.01
CA ASP A 115 -3.89 6.80 -23.15
C ASP A 115 -4.37 5.94 -21.97
N ILE A 116 -5.68 5.65 -21.92
CA ILE A 116 -6.34 4.87 -20.86
C ILE A 116 -5.73 3.46 -20.66
N ASN A 117 -5.02 2.96 -21.68
CA ASN A 117 -4.36 1.65 -21.70
C ASN A 117 -2.82 1.74 -21.72
N GLU A 118 -2.25 2.94 -21.49
CA GLU A 118 -0.81 3.08 -21.32
C GLU A 118 -0.34 2.32 -20.08
N LYS A 119 0.77 1.60 -20.23
CA LYS A 119 1.39 0.84 -19.16
C LYS A 119 2.44 1.71 -18.46
N ASN A 120 2.47 1.69 -17.14
CA ASN A 120 3.55 2.27 -16.35
C ASN A 120 4.86 1.46 -16.49
N GLU A 121 5.90 1.82 -15.73
CA GLU A 121 7.21 1.15 -15.79
C GLU A 121 7.17 -0.31 -15.37
N GLN A 122 6.23 -0.66 -14.50
CA GLN A 122 5.97 -2.01 -14.02
C GLN A 122 5.11 -2.82 -14.99
N GLY A 123 4.64 -2.21 -16.09
CA GLY A 123 3.83 -2.88 -17.10
C GLY A 123 2.32 -2.85 -16.83
N TYR A 124 1.87 -2.16 -15.79
CA TYR A 124 0.47 -2.07 -15.38
C TYR A 124 -0.23 -0.87 -16.02
N THR A 125 -1.46 -1.09 -16.46
CA THR A 125 -2.42 -0.06 -16.87
C THR A 125 -3.08 0.58 -15.64
N ILE A 126 -3.86 1.64 -15.85
CA ILE A 126 -4.66 2.24 -14.77
C ILE A 126 -5.76 1.30 -14.27
N LEU A 127 -6.30 0.43 -15.12
CA LEU A 127 -7.29 -0.57 -14.70
C LEU A 127 -6.65 -1.61 -13.78
N ASP A 128 -5.43 -2.04 -14.09
CA ASP A 128 -4.67 -2.94 -13.22
C ASP A 128 -4.46 -2.28 -11.84
N GLN A 129 -3.99 -1.03 -11.83
CA GLN A 129 -3.74 -0.28 -10.60
C GLN A 129 -5.00 -0.05 -9.76
N LEU A 130 -6.17 0.14 -10.39
CA LEU A 130 -7.44 0.26 -9.68
C LEU A 130 -7.82 -1.06 -8.99
N ILE A 131 -7.75 -2.17 -9.72
CA ILE A 131 -8.27 -3.47 -9.27
C ILE A 131 -7.32 -4.16 -8.26
N THR A 132 -6.01 -3.94 -8.37
CA THR A 132 -5.03 -4.52 -7.44
C THR A 132 -4.74 -3.63 -6.23
N GLY A 133 -5.25 -2.39 -6.23
CA GLY A 133 -5.08 -1.45 -5.13
C GLY A 133 -6.11 -1.63 -4.01
N GLU A 134 -5.79 -1.13 -2.81
CA GLU A 134 -6.69 -1.18 -1.65
C GLU A 134 -7.93 -0.26 -1.79
N SER A 135 -7.93 0.59 -2.80
CA SER A 135 -8.90 1.68 -2.99
C SER A 135 -9.84 1.46 -4.18
N TYR A 136 -9.98 0.22 -4.67
CA TYR A 136 -10.87 -0.12 -5.79
C TYR A 136 -12.29 0.42 -5.54
N ASN A 137 -12.87 1.18 -6.47
CA ASN A 137 -14.18 1.82 -6.32
C ASN A 137 -15.09 1.41 -7.49
N PRO A 138 -16.34 0.98 -7.26
CA PRO A 138 -17.24 0.52 -8.32
C PRO A 138 -17.51 1.55 -9.41
N GLU A 139 -17.74 2.82 -9.05
CA GLU A 139 -18.00 3.89 -10.03
C GLU A 139 -16.75 4.16 -10.87
N ASN A 140 -15.57 4.16 -10.26
CA ASN A 140 -14.32 4.33 -11.01
C ASN A 140 -14.02 3.14 -11.93
N LEU A 141 -14.35 1.93 -11.49
CA LEU A 141 -14.25 0.74 -12.31
C LEU A 141 -15.17 0.84 -13.52
N GLU A 142 -16.42 1.24 -13.33
CA GLU A 142 -17.40 1.44 -14.40
C GLU A 142 -16.90 2.51 -15.40
N ILE A 143 -16.44 3.66 -14.91
CA ILE A 143 -15.89 4.73 -15.75
C ILE A 143 -14.72 4.26 -16.62
N LEU A 144 -13.79 3.48 -16.05
CA LEU A 144 -12.65 2.96 -16.80
C LEU A 144 -13.08 1.95 -17.86
N LEU A 145 -13.97 1.03 -17.52
CA LEU A 145 -14.44 0.00 -18.45
C LEU A 145 -15.28 0.61 -19.59
N ASP A 146 -16.14 1.59 -19.29
CA ASP A 146 -16.87 2.39 -20.27
C ASP A 146 -15.92 3.12 -21.24
N ALA A 147 -14.78 3.58 -20.72
CA ALA A 147 -13.72 4.21 -21.52
C ALA A 147 -12.90 3.21 -22.34
N GLY A 148 -13.16 1.90 -22.22
CA GLY A 148 -12.44 0.84 -22.91
C GLY A 148 -11.07 0.54 -22.30
N ALA A 149 -10.89 0.81 -21.00
CA ALA A 149 -9.72 0.37 -20.27
C ALA A 149 -9.63 -1.16 -20.23
N LYS A 150 -8.42 -1.68 -20.30
CA LYS A 150 -8.11 -3.10 -20.37
C LYS A 150 -6.95 -3.43 -19.45
N ARG A 151 -6.98 -4.65 -18.93
CA ARG A 151 -5.89 -5.21 -18.14
C ARG A 151 -4.62 -5.35 -18.99
N SER A 152 -3.46 -5.22 -18.38
CA SER A 152 -2.19 -5.57 -19.02
C SER A 152 -1.98 -7.08 -19.05
N GLU A 153 -1.22 -7.56 -20.04
CA GLU A 153 -0.72 -8.94 -20.09
C GLU A 153 0.01 -9.33 -18.79
N MET A 154 0.82 -8.42 -18.24
CA MET A 154 1.56 -8.64 -16.99
C MET A 154 0.61 -9.05 -15.86
N SER A 155 -0.45 -8.25 -15.66
CA SER A 155 -1.43 -8.50 -14.61
C SER A 155 -2.21 -9.81 -14.78
N LEU A 156 -2.49 -10.22 -16.02
CA LEU A 156 -3.22 -11.46 -16.29
C LEU A 156 -2.35 -12.69 -16.00
N ASP A 157 -1.03 -12.57 -16.22
CA ASP A 157 -0.07 -13.64 -15.93
C ASP A 157 0.22 -13.80 -14.43
N THR A 158 0.11 -12.72 -13.64
CA THR A 158 0.45 -12.72 -12.20
C THR A 158 -0.77 -12.85 -11.29
N ASP A 159 -1.84 -12.11 -11.59
CA ASP A 159 -2.96 -11.90 -10.65
C ASP A 159 -4.27 -12.50 -11.17
N GLY A 160 -4.28 -13.02 -12.40
CA GLY A 160 -5.46 -13.55 -13.07
C GLY A 160 -6.38 -12.45 -13.63
N GLY A 161 -7.61 -12.84 -13.99
CA GLY A 161 -8.64 -11.96 -14.52
C GLY A 161 -9.18 -10.93 -13.51
N SER A 162 -9.80 -9.87 -14.03
CA SER A 162 -10.36 -8.75 -13.27
C SER A 162 -11.31 -9.21 -12.15
N LEU A 163 -12.23 -10.12 -12.51
CA LEU A 163 -13.22 -10.68 -11.60
C LEU A 163 -12.55 -11.48 -10.47
N PHE A 164 -11.52 -12.26 -10.82
CA PHE A 164 -10.76 -13.04 -9.86
C PHE A 164 -10.01 -12.14 -8.87
N CYS A 165 -9.34 -11.08 -9.36
CA CYS A 165 -8.64 -10.12 -8.51
C CYS A 165 -9.57 -9.45 -7.48
N VAL A 166 -10.74 -8.95 -7.91
CA VAL A 166 -11.72 -8.33 -7.00
C VAL A 166 -12.20 -9.31 -5.94
N ILE A 167 -12.36 -10.60 -6.30
CA ILE A 167 -12.80 -11.65 -5.36
C ILE A 167 -11.67 -12.04 -4.39
N LEU A 168 -10.43 -12.12 -4.85
CA LEU A 168 -9.27 -12.44 -4.02
C LEU A 168 -8.95 -11.34 -3.01
N TYR A 169 -9.20 -10.09 -3.39
CA TYR A 169 -9.02 -8.94 -2.53
C TYR A 169 -10.15 -8.84 -1.50
N GLN A 170 -10.33 -9.89 -0.70
CA GLN A 170 -11.12 -9.87 0.52
C GLN A 170 -10.25 -9.27 1.60
N SER A 171 -10.51 -8.00 1.92
CA SER A 171 -10.05 -7.40 3.16
C SER A 171 -10.46 -8.34 4.31
N TRP A 172 -9.58 -8.46 5.30
CA TRP A 172 -9.61 -9.36 6.46
C TRP A 172 -10.79 -9.14 7.42
N VAL A 173 -11.97 -8.80 6.91
CA VAL A 173 -13.01 -8.14 7.67
C VAL A 173 -14.37 -8.63 7.20
N ASP A 174 -15.15 -9.17 8.14
CA ASP A 174 -16.60 -9.31 8.03
C ASP A 174 -17.29 -7.91 8.04
N ASP A 175 -16.78 -6.95 7.25
CA ASP A 175 -17.33 -5.61 7.12
C ASP A 175 -18.41 -5.60 6.01
N PRO A 176 -19.67 -5.36 6.35
CA PRO A 176 -20.73 -5.26 5.37
C PRO A 176 -20.49 -4.20 4.28
N GLU A 177 -19.78 -3.11 4.58
CA GLU A 177 -19.52 -2.03 3.61
C GLU A 177 -18.53 -2.49 2.52
N GLU A 178 -17.44 -3.15 2.91
CA GLU A 178 -16.47 -3.70 1.97
C GLU A 178 -17.07 -4.85 1.14
N ILE A 179 -17.91 -5.71 1.75
CA ILE A 179 -18.63 -6.75 1.01
C ILE A 179 -19.60 -6.14 -0.01
N GLU A 180 -20.27 -5.03 0.33
CA GLU A 180 -21.14 -4.31 -0.60
C GLU A 180 -20.35 -3.74 -1.77
N LYS A 181 -19.23 -3.10 -1.48
CA LYS A 181 -18.32 -2.51 -2.48
C LYS A 181 -17.76 -3.58 -3.43
N GLN A 182 -17.31 -4.70 -2.89
CA GLN A 182 -16.86 -5.85 -3.67
C GLN A 182 -17.98 -6.40 -4.57
N TYR A 183 -19.18 -6.58 -4.01
CA TYR A 183 -20.35 -7.01 -4.76
C TYR A 183 -20.66 -6.08 -5.94
N GLN A 184 -20.63 -4.76 -5.73
CA GLN A 184 -20.86 -3.78 -6.79
C GLN A 184 -19.79 -3.85 -7.87
N CYS A 185 -18.51 -3.99 -7.52
CA CYS A 185 -17.45 -4.19 -8.50
C CYS A 185 -17.65 -5.46 -9.33
N ILE A 186 -18.06 -6.56 -8.70
CA ILE A 186 -18.38 -7.81 -9.42
C ILE A 186 -19.53 -7.60 -10.40
N GLN A 187 -20.59 -6.89 -10.01
CA GLN A 187 -21.69 -6.57 -10.91
C GLN A 187 -21.22 -5.76 -12.11
N VAL A 188 -20.45 -4.69 -11.89
CA VAL A 188 -19.88 -3.85 -12.95
C VAL A 188 -19.06 -4.69 -13.94
N LEU A 189 -18.21 -5.58 -13.45
CA LEU A 189 -17.39 -6.47 -14.29
C LEU A 189 -18.24 -7.43 -15.13
N LEU A 190 -19.25 -8.05 -14.51
CA LEU A 190 -20.17 -8.97 -15.20
C LEU A 190 -21.02 -8.25 -16.25
N ASP A 191 -21.47 -7.03 -15.96
CA ASP A 191 -22.21 -6.19 -16.91
C ASP A 191 -21.36 -5.80 -18.13
N HIS A 192 -20.04 -5.72 -17.95
CA HIS A 192 -19.06 -5.53 -19.03
C HIS A 192 -18.66 -6.83 -19.75
N GLY A 193 -19.30 -7.95 -19.44
CA GLY A 193 -19.15 -9.21 -20.17
C GLY A 193 -17.94 -10.05 -19.75
N GLU A 194 -17.38 -9.81 -18.56
CA GLU A 194 -16.38 -10.70 -17.97
C GLU A 194 -16.97 -12.13 -17.82
N ASP A 195 -16.18 -13.15 -18.15
CA ASP A 195 -16.63 -14.54 -18.08
C ASP A 195 -16.64 -15.01 -16.62
N VAL A 196 -17.83 -15.18 -16.05
CA VAL A 196 -18.04 -15.66 -14.68
C VAL A 196 -17.41 -17.05 -14.44
N ASN A 197 -17.16 -17.82 -15.49
CA ASN A 197 -16.55 -19.15 -15.44
C ASN A 197 -15.09 -19.16 -15.93
N GLN A 198 -14.46 -17.99 -16.08
CA GLN A 198 -13.08 -17.88 -16.52
C GLN A 198 -12.16 -18.74 -15.65
N LYS A 199 -11.29 -19.52 -16.31
CA LYS A 199 -10.31 -20.36 -15.65
C LYS A 199 -8.99 -19.63 -15.58
N GLU A 200 -8.49 -19.41 -14.37
CA GLU A 200 -7.27 -18.66 -14.13
C GLU A 200 -6.06 -19.57 -14.06
N LYS A 201 -5.20 -19.50 -15.09
CA LYS A 201 -4.04 -20.40 -15.23
C LYS A 201 -3.02 -20.23 -14.10
N ALA A 202 -2.81 -19.00 -13.65
CA ALA A 202 -1.93 -18.69 -12.53
C ALA A 202 -2.39 -19.36 -11.22
N TYR A 203 -3.67 -19.75 -11.15
CA TYR A 203 -4.32 -20.31 -9.97
C TYR A 203 -4.86 -21.72 -10.23
N GLN A 204 -4.02 -22.60 -10.81
CA GLN A 204 -4.39 -24.00 -11.04
C GLN A 204 -5.72 -24.15 -11.79
N ASN A 205 -6.00 -23.23 -12.73
CA ASN A 205 -7.25 -23.23 -13.49
C ASN A 205 -8.52 -23.04 -12.62
N ALA A 206 -8.39 -22.39 -11.47
CA ALA A 206 -9.49 -22.03 -10.58
C ALA A 206 -10.45 -21.02 -11.24
N THR A 207 -11.69 -21.02 -10.78
CA THR A 207 -12.76 -20.11 -11.24
C THR A 207 -13.06 -19.03 -10.20
N PRO A 208 -13.67 -17.90 -10.60
CA PRO A 208 -14.19 -16.89 -9.68
C PRO A 208 -15.02 -17.49 -8.52
N LEU A 209 -15.87 -18.47 -8.81
CA LEU A 209 -16.70 -19.12 -7.79
C LEU A 209 -15.86 -19.96 -6.81
N MET A 210 -14.76 -20.58 -7.24
CA MET A 210 -13.82 -21.27 -6.34
C MET A 210 -13.12 -20.26 -5.41
N ALA A 211 -12.63 -19.15 -5.94
CA ALA A 211 -12.02 -18.07 -5.14
C ALA A 211 -13.00 -17.54 -4.08
N ALA A 212 -14.25 -17.25 -4.49
CA ALA A 212 -15.30 -16.80 -3.58
C ALA A 212 -15.67 -17.86 -2.53
N SER A 213 -15.45 -19.15 -2.82
CA SER A 213 -15.68 -20.27 -1.91
C SER A 213 -14.47 -20.59 -1.01
N GLY A 214 -13.41 -19.79 -1.10
CA GLY A 214 -12.20 -19.89 -0.29
C GLY A 214 -11.10 -20.75 -0.87
N TYR A 215 -10.96 -20.76 -2.20
CA TYR A 215 -9.73 -21.15 -2.87
C TYR A 215 -8.62 -20.15 -2.54
N PHE A 216 -7.58 -20.61 -1.85
CA PHE A 216 -6.26 -19.96 -1.77
C PHE A 216 -5.22 -20.99 -2.15
N ASP A 217 -4.07 -20.53 -2.62
CA ASP A 217 -2.92 -21.38 -2.90
C ASP A 217 -2.49 -22.11 -1.60
N GLN A 218 -3.06 -23.29 -1.37
CA GLN A 218 -2.83 -24.13 -0.20
C GLN A 218 -1.53 -24.92 -0.32
N GLU A 219 -0.61 -24.58 -1.25
CA GLU A 219 0.73 -25.18 -1.23
C GLU A 219 1.48 -24.93 0.08
N ASP A 220 1.01 -23.98 0.90
CA ASP A 220 1.50 -23.77 2.25
C ASP A 220 0.47 -24.13 3.33
N GLU A 221 0.25 -25.44 3.54
CA GLU A 221 -0.42 -26.00 4.74
C GLU A 221 0.15 -25.42 6.06
N SER A 222 1.34 -24.79 6.04
CA SER A 222 1.95 -24.13 7.20
C SER A 222 1.29 -22.81 7.61
N TYR A 223 0.45 -22.21 6.75
CA TYR A 223 -0.33 -21.02 7.09
C TYR A 223 -1.63 -21.31 7.84
N VAL A 224 -2.03 -22.57 7.97
CA VAL A 224 -3.08 -22.98 8.91
C VAL A 224 -2.52 -22.92 10.33
N ARG A 225 -2.42 -21.71 10.87
CA ARG A 225 -1.94 -21.49 12.23
C ARG A 225 -3.00 -21.96 13.22
N GLU A 226 -2.72 -23.09 13.87
CA GLU A 226 -3.54 -23.70 14.93
C GLU A 226 -3.92 -22.74 16.09
N ASP A 227 -3.22 -21.60 16.22
CA ASP A 227 -3.39 -20.62 17.30
C ASP A 227 -4.30 -19.42 16.96
N GLN A 228 -4.70 -19.22 15.71
CA GLN A 228 -5.64 -18.16 15.31
C GLN A 228 -7.08 -18.70 15.22
N LYS A 229 -7.78 -18.68 16.35
CA LYS A 229 -9.20 -19.08 16.50
C LYS A 229 -10.23 -18.23 15.73
N ALA A 230 -9.79 -17.30 14.89
CA ALA A 230 -10.64 -16.60 13.94
C ALA A 230 -9.93 -16.73 12.60
N ASP A 231 -10.32 -17.74 11.82
CA ASP A 231 -9.91 -17.83 10.43
C ASP A 231 -10.63 -16.69 9.67
N PRO A 232 -9.91 -15.66 9.18
CA PRO A 232 -10.51 -14.51 8.52
C PRO A 232 -11.14 -14.86 7.18
N TRP A 233 -10.98 -16.11 6.73
CA TRP A 233 -11.52 -16.60 5.48
C TRP A 233 -12.93 -17.18 5.64
N THR A 234 -13.93 -16.33 5.89
CA THR A 234 -15.34 -16.76 5.78
C THR A 234 -15.88 -16.41 4.40
N PRO A 235 -16.15 -17.41 3.54
CA PRO A 235 -16.72 -17.16 2.22
C PRO A 235 -18.01 -16.34 2.30
N SER A 236 -18.01 -15.15 1.67
CA SER A 236 -19.19 -14.29 1.67
C SER A 236 -20.33 -14.91 0.87
N LYS A 237 -21.42 -15.26 1.56
CA LYS A 237 -22.62 -15.82 0.93
C LYS A 237 -23.21 -14.88 -0.12
N LYS A 238 -23.09 -13.56 0.09
CA LYS A 238 -23.58 -12.56 -0.87
C LYS A 238 -22.82 -12.64 -2.18
N ILE A 239 -21.48 -12.74 -2.12
CA ILE A 239 -20.62 -12.85 -3.30
C ILE A 239 -20.84 -14.19 -4.02
N ILE A 240 -20.87 -15.30 -3.28
CA ILE A 240 -21.16 -16.62 -3.86
C ILE A 240 -22.51 -16.61 -4.59
N GLN A 241 -23.55 -16.07 -3.95
CA GLN A 241 -24.88 -15.99 -4.57
C GLN A 241 -24.88 -15.12 -5.82
N CYS A 242 -24.18 -13.98 -5.80
CA CYS A 242 -24.03 -13.11 -6.97
C CYS A 242 -23.44 -13.84 -8.18
N LEU A 243 -22.36 -14.61 -7.97
CA LEU A 243 -21.72 -15.37 -9.04
C LEU A 243 -22.62 -16.50 -9.55
N LEU A 244 -23.32 -17.21 -8.65
CA LEU A 244 -24.27 -18.25 -9.03
C LEU A 244 -25.46 -17.69 -9.83
N ASP A 245 -26.01 -16.54 -9.42
CA ASP A 245 -27.08 -15.84 -10.12
C ASP A 245 -26.64 -15.37 -11.51
N ALA A 246 -25.36 -15.01 -11.65
CA ALA A 246 -24.72 -14.68 -12.93
C ALA A 246 -24.37 -15.90 -13.80
N GLY A 247 -24.61 -17.12 -13.32
CA GLY A 247 -24.40 -18.35 -14.10
C GLY A 247 -23.05 -19.03 -13.90
N ALA A 248 -22.37 -18.78 -12.78
CA ALA A 248 -21.21 -19.57 -12.39
C ALA A 248 -21.58 -21.06 -12.26
N ASP A 249 -20.78 -21.95 -12.86
CA ASP A 249 -20.99 -23.40 -12.80
C ASP A 249 -20.21 -24.00 -11.61
N PRO A 250 -20.90 -24.43 -10.53
CA PRO A 250 -20.24 -25.02 -9.36
C PRO A 250 -19.60 -26.38 -9.63
N LYS A 251 -19.80 -26.97 -10.82
CA LYS A 251 -19.27 -28.29 -11.19
C LYS A 251 -17.92 -28.21 -11.91
N ILE A 252 -17.47 -27.01 -12.30
CA ILE A 252 -16.13 -26.86 -12.88
C ILE A 252 -15.10 -27.36 -11.88
N LYS A 253 -14.06 -28.01 -12.41
CA LYS A 253 -12.92 -28.48 -11.65
C LYS A 253 -11.67 -27.73 -12.05
N ASP A 254 -10.88 -27.40 -11.03
CA ASP A 254 -9.51 -26.92 -11.16
C ASP A 254 -8.56 -28.08 -11.52
N ASP A 255 -7.26 -27.81 -11.57
CA ASP A 255 -6.25 -28.83 -11.89
C ASP A 255 -6.04 -29.84 -10.75
N ALA A 256 -6.41 -29.48 -9.51
CA ALA A 256 -6.46 -30.39 -8.36
C ALA A 256 -7.69 -31.31 -8.37
N GLY A 257 -8.62 -31.12 -9.32
CA GLY A 257 -9.86 -31.88 -9.44
C GLY A 257 -10.94 -31.48 -8.43
N ARG A 258 -10.76 -30.35 -7.73
CA ARG A 258 -11.68 -29.78 -6.74
C ARG A 258 -12.67 -28.84 -7.40
N THR A 259 -13.86 -28.79 -6.83
CA THR A 259 -14.97 -27.89 -7.19
C THR A 259 -15.08 -26.74 -6.19
N ALA A 260 -15.87 -25.72 -6.50
CA ALA A 260 -16.17 -24.64 -5.54
C ALA A 260 -16.76 -25.17 -4.22
N GLN A 261 -17.61 -26.20 -4.28
CA GLN A 261 -18.18 -26.83 -3.09
C GLN A 261 -17.10 -27.52 -2.23
N ASP A 262 -16.11 -28.15 -2.86
CA ASP A 262 -15.01 -28.79 -2.12
C ASP A 262 -14.24 -27.77 -1.29
N TYR A 263 -13.98 -26.57 -1.84
CA TYR A 263 -13.35 -25.46 -1.12
C TYR A 263 -14.23 -24.90 0.00
N TYR A 264 -15.52 -24.70 -0.28
CA TYR A 264 -16.48 -24.22 0.73
C TYR A 264 -16.54 -25.17 1.93
N ASP A 265 -16.64 -26.47 1.68
CA ASP A 265 -16.73 -27.50 2.73
C ASP A 265 -15.43 -27.64 3.54
N LEU A 266 -14.27 -27.42 2.91
CA LEU A 266 -12.99 -27.37 3.62
C LEU A 266 -12.95 -26.21 4.61
N ASN A 267 -13.29 -25.00 4.17
CA ASN A 267 -13.31 -23.81 5.03
C ASN A 267 -14.29 -23.98 6.22
N ILE A 268 -15.50 -24.49 5.98
CA ILE A 268 -16.48 -24.74 7.06
C ILE A 268 -15.98 -25.78 8.07
N LYS A 269 -15.16 -26.76 7.66
CA LYS A 269 -14.56 -27.74 8.59
C LYS A 269 -13.51 -27.11 9.49
N PHE A 270 -12.68 -26.21 8.97
CA PHE A 270 -11.64 -25.54 9.75
C PHE A 270 -12.19 -24.52 10.77
N GLN A 271 -13.43 -24.04 10.56
CA GLN A 271 -14.11 -23.11 11.48
C GLN A 271 -14.81 -23.76 12.69
N LYS A 272 -14.87 -25.09 12.79
CA LYS A 272 -15.58 -25.83 13.87
C LYS A 272 -14.65 -26.45 14.89
#